data_AF-A0A414B404-F1
#
_entry.id   AF-A0A414B404-F1
#
_cell.length_a   1.000
_cell.length_b   1.000
_cell.length_c   1.000
_cell.angle_alpha   90.00
_cell.angle_beta   90.00
_cell.angle_gamma   90.00
#
_symmetry.space_group_name_H-M   'P 1'
#
loop_
_entity.id
_entity.type
_entity.pdbx_description
1 polymer ?
#
loop_
_entity_poly.entity_id
_entity_poly.type
_entity_poly.pdbx_seq_one_letter_code
_entity_poly.pdbx_strand_id
1 'polypeptide(L)'
;MTKPGELTEKKINIVWDGMEEDSSNGVIAILNFSKPKKAGSYDVKISYEDGGIIDGNLQPVEVTMYNGSITVKGFSEGEKDSCTVNGHKGGKATCIKKAVCSVCRKEYGEVDPTNHEGETELRNVKKATCTEDGNTGDTYCKSCGTKIKDGKVIKALGHKFTKYVSDNNATTTKDGTKTARCDNGCGTKNTVVDKGSKKTNPSQSPKIKIGQKLQNSVGVRCAITGKNTAECIGYVGKKNSVTIPPSLKYMGVTYQITSIKTKAFSGNKNLRSIVIPSSIRTIGSQAFFNCKNLRNITIKTPYLSKKTVGAKAFKGIHAKAKIKVPKKQKKAYQKLLKAKGAGKKVTIK
;
A
#
# COMPACT_ATOMS: atom_id res chain seq x y z
N MET A 1 -106.37 -15.69 4.26
CA MET A 1 -106.42 -16.58 3.06
C MET A 1 -105.36 -16.03 2.12
N THR A 2 -104.37 -16.77 1.64
CA THR A 2 -104.35 -18.13 1.05
C THR A 2 -103.15 -18.95 1.55
N LYS A 3 -103.24 -20.29 1.48
CA LYS A 3 -102.15 -21.22 1.82
C LYS A 3 -101.02 -21.13 0.78
N PRO A 4 -99.76 -21.44 1.13
CA PRO A 4 -98.67 -21.56 0.16
C PRO A 4 -98.97 -22.68 -0.84
N GLY A 5 -99.15 -22.32 -2.11
CA GLY A 5 -99.25 -23.27 -3.21
C GLY A 5 -97.86 -23.53 -3.79
N GLU A 6 -97.41 -24.78 -3.75
CA GLU A 6 -96.23 -25.25 -4.49
C GLU A 6 -96.56 -25.31 -5.98
N LEU A 7 -96.12 -24.33 -6.77
CA LEU A 7 -96.10 -24.44 -8.23
C LEU A 7 -94.85 -25.21 -8.65
N THR A 8 -95.04 -26.46 -9.08
CA THR A 8 -93.95 -27.35 -9.54
C THR A 8 -94.09 -27.64 -11.03
N GLU A 9 -93.15 -27.13 -11.84
CA GLU A 9 -92.67 -27.88 -13.01
C GLU A 9 -91.14 -27.81 -13.08
N LYS A 10 -90.51 -28.95 -12.74
CA LYS A 10 -89.06 -29.26 -12.80
C LYS A 10 -88.12 -28.48 -11.84
N LYS A 11 -88.23 -28.85 -10.55
CA LYS A 11 -87.19 -28.83 -9.49
C LYS A 11 -86.56 -27.48 -9.13
N ILE A 12 -87.38 -26.47 -8.85
CA ILE A 12 -87.01 -25.39 -7.94
C ILE A 12 -88.24 -25.14 -7.05
N ASN A 13 -88.08 -25.34 -5.73
CA ASN A 13 -89.13 -24.99 -4.78
C ASN A 13 -88.96 -23.51 -4.45
N ILE A 14 -90.05 -22.75 -4.58
CA ILE A 14 -90.09 -21.33 -4.25
C ILE A 14 -90.80 -21.21 -2.91
N VAL A 15 -90.15 -20.56 -1.94
CA VAL A 15 -90.75 -20.27 -0.63
C VAL A 15 -90.83 -18.76 -0.49
N TRP A 16 -91.98 -18.28 -0.04
CA TRP A 16 -92.16 -16.86 0.29
C TRP A 16 -91.35 -16.52 1.54
N ASP A 17 -90.53 -15.48 1.46
CA ASP A 17 -89.57 -15.12 2.52
C ASP A 17 -89.88 -13.79 3.21
N GLY A 18 -90.72 -12.94 2.59
CA GLY A 18 -91.16 -11.69 3.20
C GLY A 18 -91.57 -10.62 2.19
N MET A 19 -91.95 -9.45 2.73
CA MET A 19 -92.17 -8.21 1.98
C MET A 19 -91.35 -7.09 2.63
N GLU A 20 -90.72 -6.25 1.80
CA GLU A 20 -90.05 -5.02 2.23
C GLU A 20 -90.62 -3.82 1.48
N GLU A 21 -90.71 -2.67 2.15
CA GLU A 21 -91.10 -1.41 1.52
C GLU A 21 -89.84 -0.67 1.03
N ASP A 22 -89.75 -0.47 -0.29
CA ASP A 22 -88.79 0.45 -0.88
C ASP A 22 -89.51 1.78 -1.17
N SER A 23 -88.97 2.86 -0.60
CA SER A 23 -89.49 4.23 -0.76
C SER A 23 -89.44 4.77 -2.20
N SER A 24 -88.84 4.03 -3.12
CA SER A 24 -88.71 4.39 -4.54
C SER A 24 -89.65 3.61 -5.48
N ASN A 25 -90.00 2.36 -5.12
CA ASN A 25 -90.60 1.38 -6.05
C ASN A 25 -91.80 0.59 -5.49
N GLY A 26 -92.25 0.90 -4.26
CA GLY A 26 -93.39 0.23 -3.63
C GLY A 26 -93.02 -1.02 -2.83
N VAL A 27 -94.00 -1.88 -2.56
CA VAL A 27 -93.81 -3.14 -1.79
C VAL A 27 -93.13 -4.18 -2.68
N ILE A 28 -91.96 -4.63 -2.28
CA ILE A 28 -91.20 -5.69 -2.96
C ILE A 28 -91.48 -7.03 -2.26
N ALA A 29 -91.97 -8.02 -3.01
CA ALA A 29 -92.07 -9.39 -2.53
C ALA A 29 -90.75 -10.14 -2.74
N ILE A 30 -90.18 -10.71 -1.68
CA ILE A 30 -88.94 -11.49 -1.75
C ILE A 30 -89.30 -12.98 -1.82
N LEU A 31 -88.83 -13.63 -2.87
CA LEU A 31 -89.00 -15.07 -3.11
C LEU A 31 -87.63 -15.76 -3.05
N ASN A 32 -87.50 -16.76 -2.17
CA ASN A 32 -86.31 -17.59 -2.10
C ASN A 32 -86.49 -18.89 -2.88
N PHE A 33 -85.46 -19.26 -3.63
CA PHE A 33 -85.44 -20.44 -4.49
C PHE A 33 -84.51 -21.50 -3.93
N SER A 34 -84.97 -22.76 -3.88
CA SER A 34 -84.09 -23.87 -3.52
C SER A 34 -83.03 -24.13 -4.60
N LYS A 35 -81.82 -24.51 -4.17
CA LYS A 35 -80.67 -24.71 -5.06
C LYS A 35 -80.96 -25.75 -6.16
N PRO A 36 -80.84 -25.42 -7.46
CA PRO A 36 -81.07 -26.37 -8.54
C PRO A 36 -79.96 -27.44 -8.56
N LYS A 37 -80.32 -28.67 -8.93
CA LYS A 37 -79.40 -29.82 -8.96
C LYS A 37 -78.43 -29.82 -10.16
N LYS A 38 -78.61 -28.92 -11.14
CA LYS A 38 -77.78 -28.82 -12.35
C LYS A 38 -77.52 -27.34 -12.67
N ALA A 39 -76.37 -27.05 -13.28
CA ALA A 39 -76.07 -25.73 -13.80
C ALA A 39 -76.85 -25.49 -15.10
N GLY A 40 -77.34 -24.26 -15.29
CA GLY A 40 -78.18 -23.89 -16.42
C GLY A 40 -78.80 -22.51 -16.28
N SER A 41 -79.45 -22.04 -17.34
CA SER A 41 -80.31 -20.85 -17.30
C SER A 41 -81.76 -21.32 -17.16
N TYR A 42 -82.51 -20.67 -16.27
CA TYR A 42 -83.89 -21.05 -15.95
C TYR A 42 -84.79 -19.82 -16.05
N ASP A 43 -85.90 -19.97 -16.77
CA ASP A 43 -86.95 -18.97 -16.81
C ASP A 43 -87.83 -19.11 -15.57
N VAL A 44 -88.03 -18.02 -14.85
CA VAL A 44 -88.95 -17.97 -13.71
C VAL A 44 -90.28 -17.41 -14.20
N LYS A 45 -91.33 -18.22 -14.12
CA LYS A 45 -92.71 -17.77 -14.37
C LYS A 45 -93.47 -17.73 -13.05
N ILE A 46 -94.10 -16.60 -12.77
CA ILE A 46 -94.97 -16.41 -11.60
C ILE A 46 -96.39 -16.25 -12.14
N SER A 47 -97.32 -17.07 -11.64
CA SER A 47 -98.75 -17.04 -11.99
C SER A 47 -99.56 -16.77 -10.73
N TYR A 48 -100.68 -16.04 -10.84
CA TYR A 48 -101.64 -15.84 -9.74
C TYR A 48 -103.06 -16.11 -10.23
N GLU A 49 -103.96 -16.51 -9.32
CA GLU A 49 -105.38 -16.78 -9.63
C GLU A 49 -106.18 -15.47 -9.83
N ASP A 50 -107.28 -15.56 -10.59
CA ASP A 50 -108.12 -14.42 -10.99
C ASP A 50 -108.59 -13.58 -9.79
N GLY A 51 -108.09 -12.34 -9.72
CA GLY A 51 -108.37 -11.39 -8.64
C GLY A 51 -107.27 -10.33 -8.44
N GLY A 52 -106.04 -10.58 -8.91
CA GLY A 52 -104.92 -9.65 -8.79
C GLY A 52 -104.38 -9.50 -7.36
N ILE A 53 -103.26 -8.80 -7.20
CA ILE A 53 -102.79 -8.38 -5.87
C ILE A 53 -103.69 -7.22 -5.41
N ILE A 54 -104.30 -7.33 -4.23
CA ILE A 54 -105.12 -6.27 -3.63
C ILE A 54 -104.41 -5.69 -2.40
N ASP A 55 -104.62 -4.42 -2.09
CA ASP A 55 -104.04 -3.79 -0.89
C ASP A 55 -104.80 -4.19 0.39
N GLY A 56 -104.33 -3.70 1.55
CA GLY A 56 -104.96 -3.95 2.85
C GLY A 56 -106.40 -3.43 2.99
N ASN A 57 -106.89 -2.64 2.01
CA ASN A 57 -108.25 -2.13 1.93
C ASN A 57 -109.08 -2.83 0.84
N LEU A 58 -108.58 -3.93 0.28
CA LEU A 58 -109.22 -4.77 -0.76
C LEU A 58 -109.39 -4.09 -2.13
N GLN A 59 -108.58 -3.06 -2.45
CA GLN A 59 -108.55 -2.48 -3.80
C GLN A 59 -107.50 -3.15 -4.69
N PRO A 60 -107.76 -3.35 -6.00
CA PRO A 60 -106.77 -3.88 -6.93
C PRO A 60 -105.53 -3.00 -7.03
N VAL A 61 -104.35 -3.59 -6.87
CA VAL A 61 -103.06 -2.93 -7.06
C VAL A 61 -102.55 -3.28 -8.46
N GLU A 62 -102.19 -2.26 -9.23
CA GLU A 62 -101.59 -2.44 -10.55
C GLU A 62 -100.14 -2.94 -10.39
N VAL A 63 -99.87 -4.17 -10.82
CA VAL A 63 -98.55 -4.80 -10.68
C VAL A 63 -97.88 -4.86 -12.04
N THR A 64 -96.75 -4.16 -12.17
CA THR A 64 -95.90 -4.27 -13.36
C THR A 64 -94.88 -5.38 -13.13
N MET A 65 -94.97 -6.47 -13.89
CA MET A 65 -94.04 -7.60 -13.78
C MET A 65 -92.84 -7.42 -14.72
N TYR A 66 -91.63 -7.45 -14.15
CA TYR A 66 -90.39 -7.57 -14.92
C TYR A 66 -89.98 -9.04 -14.97
N ASN A 67 -90.18 -9.69 -16.12
CA ASN A 67 -89.71 -11.06 -16.33
C ASN A 67 -88.18 -11.07 -16.44
N GLY A 68 -87.50 -11.72 -15.50
CA GLY A 68 -86.04 -11.87 -15.47
C GLY A 68 -85.60 -13.33 -15.60
N SER A 69 -84.50 -13.56 -16.31
CA SER A 69 -83.81 -14.86 -16.33
C SER A 69 -82.75 -14.92 -15.23
N ILE A 70 -82.65 -16.04 -14.49
CA ILE A 70 -81.53 -16.26 -13.56
C ILE A 70 -80.52 -17.22 -14.22
N THR A 71 -79.25 -16.83 -14.26
CA THR A 71 -78.16 -17.70 -14.74
C THR A 71 -77.33 -18.20 -13.56
N VAL A 72 -77.37 -19.51 -13.31
CA VAL A 72 -76.57 -20.17 -12.27
C VAL A 72 -75.28 -20.72 -12.90
N LYS A 73 -74.13 -20.10 -12.57
CA LYS A 73 -72.82 -20.55 -13.07
C LYS A 73 -72.14 -21.54 -12.10
N GLY A 74 -71.86 -22.74 -12.59
CA GLY A 74 -70.83 -23.65 -12.08
C GLY A 74 -71.22 -24.61 -10.96
N PHE A 75 -71.63 -25.84 -11.34
CA PHE A 75 -71.43 -27.03 -10.52
C PHE A 75 -70.51 -27.99 -11.27
N SER A 76 -69.31 -28.20 -10.75
CA SER A 76 -68.50 -29.38 -11.06
C SER A 76 -68.10 -30.03 -9.74
N GLU A 77 -68.70 -31.18 -9.46
CA GLU A 77 -68.01 -32.21 -8.68
C GLU A 77 -66.70 -32.53 -9.41
N GLY A 78 -65.59 -32.27 -8.74
CA GLY A 78 -64.25 -32.38 -9.31
C GLY A 78 -63.78 -31.09 -9.97
N GLU A 79 -62.88 -30.38 -9.29
CA GLU A 79 -62.03 -29.35 -9.89
C GLU A 79 -61.30 -29.92 -11.11
N LYS A 80 -61.85 -29.73 -12.32
CA LYS A 80 -61.06 -29.86 -13.55
C LYS A 80 -60.53 -28.49 -13.92
N ASP A 81 -59.22 -28.37 -13.69
CA ASP A 81 -58.34 -27.27 -14.00
C ASP A 81 -58.74 -26.50 -15.27
N SER A 82 -58.87 -25.17 -15.20
CA SER A 82 -59.10 -24.30 -16.38
C SER A 82 -57.99 -24.42 -17.45
N CYS A 83 -56.87 -25.04 -17.08
CA CYS A 83 -55.72 -25.34 -17.90
C CYS A 83 -55.86 -26.62 -18.78
N THR A 84 -56.91 -27.44 -18.60
CA THR A 84 -57.05 -28.73 -19.32
C THR A 84 -57.44 -28.59 -20.81
N VAL A 85 -58.03 -27.44 -21.21
CA VAL A 85 -58.57 -27.24 -22.57
C VAL A 85 -57.67 -26.36 -23.44
N ASN A 86 -56.94 -25.41 -22.84
CA ASN A 86 -56.14 -24.39 -23.54
C ASN A 86 -54.62 -24.53 -23.36
N GLY A 87 -54.19 -25.60 -22.65
CA GLY A 87 -52.80 -25.78 -22.24
C GLY A 87 -52.36 -24.76 -21.17
N HIS A 88 -51.30 -25.08 -20.46
CA HIS A 88 -50.70 -24.18 -19.49
C HIS A 88 -49.87 -23.10 -20.20
N LYS A 89 -49.88 -21.87 -19.67
CA LYS A 89 -49.15 -20.70 -20.21
C LYS A 89 -48.41 -19.97 -19.09
N GLY A 90 -47.27 -19.37 -19.41
CA GLY A 90 -46.48 -18.52 -18.51
C GLY A 90 -45.57 -19.29 -17.54
N GLY A 91 -44.57 -18.60 -16.98
CA GLY A 91 -43.53 -19.19 -16.13
C GLY A 91 -42.36 -19.79 -16.92
N LYS A 92 -41.20 -19.91 -16.26
CA LYS A 92 -40.02 -20.62 -16.78
C LYS A 92 -39.69 -21.77 -15.81
N ALA A 93 -39.43 -22.96 -16.34
CA ALA A 93 -38.90 -24.06 -15.55
C ALA A 93 -37.43 -23.77 -15.19
N THR A 94 -36.98 -24.21 -14.02
CA THR A 94 -35.59 -24.17 -13.58
C THR A 94 -35.01 -25.58 -13.50
N CYS A 95 -33.72 -25.69 -13.18
CA CYS A 95 -33.03 -26.98 -13.03
C CYS A 95 -33.60 -27.91 -11.95
N ILE A 96 -34.46 -27.42 -11.05
CA ILE A 96 -35.10 -28.23 -10.00
C ILE A 96 -36.61 -28.05 -9.87
N LYS A 97 -37.19 -27.00 -10.49
CA LYS A 97 -38.62 -26.68 -10.37
C LYS A 97 -39.25 -26.55 -11.75
N LYS A 98 -40.45 -27.09 -11.90
CA LYS A 98 -41.26 -26.97 -13.11
C LYS A 98 -41.76 -25.53 -13.29
N ALA A 99 -42.19 -25.18 -14.50
CA ALA A 99 -42.83 -23.90 -14.74
C ALA A 99 -44.16 -23.83 -13.97
N VAL A 100 -44.48 -22.65 -13.43
CA VAL A 100 -45.75 -22.39 -12.73
C VAL A 100 -46.67 -21.60 -13.64
N CYS A 101 -47.87 -22.13 -13.90
CA CYS A 101 -48.83 -21.52 -14.80
C CYS A 101 -49.32 -20.17 -14.25
N SER A 102 -49.31 -19.12 -15.07
CA SER A 102 -49.75 -17.78 -14.64
C SER A 102 -51.26 -17.68 -14.40
N VAL A 103 -52.04 -18.65 -14.87
CA VAL A 103 -53.52 -18.68 -14.78
C VAL A 103 -53.99 -19.55 -13.61
N CYS A 104 -53.65 -20.84 -13.61
CA CYS A 104 -54.11 -21.80 -12.59
C CYS A 104 -53.12 -22.01 -11.43
N ARG A 105 -51.94 -21.38 -11.46
CA ARG A 105 -50.87 -21.49 -10.42
C ARG A 105 -50.33 -22.89 -10.16
N LYS A 106 -50.72 -23.91 -10.94
CA LYS A 106 -50.15 -25.26 -10.86
C LYS A 106 -48.84 -25.38 -11.62
N GLU A 107 -47.98 -26.27 -11.13
CA GLU A 107 -46.76 -26.70 -11.80
C GLU A 107 -47.08 -27.55 -13.04
N TYR A 108 -46.35 -27.35 -14.14
CA TYR A 108 -46.56 -28.08 -15.38
C TYR A 108 -45.28 -28.21 -16.21
N GLY A 109 -45.26 -29.16 -17.14
CA GLY A 109 -44.09 -29.44 -17.99
C GLY A 109 -42.98 -30.22 -17.26
N GLU A 110 -41.82 -30.29 -17.89
CA GLU A 110 -40.59 -30.83 -17.30
C GLU A 110 -39.75 -29.71 -16.69
N VAL A 111 -38.82 -30.08 -15.80
CA VAL A 111 -37.76 -29.15 -15.38
C VAL A 111 -36.88 -28.81 -16.57
N ASP A 112 -36.21 -27.65 -16.54
CA ASP A 112 -35.21 -27.30 -17.55
C ASP A 112 -33.82 -27.45 -16.93
N PRO A 113 -33.09 -28.54 -17.21
CA PRO A 113 -31.77 -28.80 -16.63
C PRO A 113 -30.72 -27.75 -17.00
N THR A 114 -30.97 -26.94 -18.04
CA THR A 114 -30.05 -25.90 -18.53
C THR A 114 -30.37 -24.52 -17.96
N ASN A 115 -31.58 -24.32 -17.44
CA ASN A 115 -31.98 -23.05 -16.84
C ASN A 115 -31.59 -22.99 -15.36
N HIS A 116 -30.46 -22.32 -15.12
CA HIS A 116 -29.93 -22.02 -13.79
C HIS A 116 -30.23 -20.58 -13.32
N GLU A 117 -31.32 -19.95 -13.79
CA GLU A 117 -31.82 -18.67 -13.26
C GLU A 117 -32.14 -18.84 -11.75
N GLY A 118 -31.21 -18.44 -10.88
CA GLY A 118 -31.28 -18.64 -9.43
C GLY A 118 -29.99 -18.25 -8.70
N GLU A 119 -29.92 -18.48 -7.39
CA GLU A 119 -28.73 -18.15 -6.61
C GLU A 119 -27.52 -19.03 -7.00
N THR A 120 -26.37 -18.40 -7.17
CA THR A 120 -25.10 -19.07 -7.46
C THR A 120 -24.14 -19.00 -6.29
N GLU A 121 -23.20 -19.94 -6.23
CA GLU A 121 -22.08 -19.92 -5.29
C GLU A 121 -20.75 -20.18 -6.00
N LEU A 122 -19.66 -19.69 -5.41
CA LEU A 122 -18.30 -19.97 -5.86
C LEU A 122 -17.72 -21.13 -5.06
N ARG A 123 -17.23 -22.15 -5.75
CA ARG A 123 -16.46 -23.25 -5.15
C ARG A 123 -15.04 -23.23 -5.71
N ASN A 124 -14.13 -23.96 -5.07
CA ASN A 124 -12.71 -24.08 -5.51
C ASN A 124 -11.95 -22.73 -5.57
N VAL A 125 -12.38 -21.74 -4.78
CA VAL A 125 -11.66 -20.46 -4.65
C VAL A 125 -10.33 -20.72 -3.96
N LYS A 126 -9.22 -20.41 -4.64
CA LYS A 126 -7.87 -20.56 -4.10
C LYS A 126 -7.09 -19.28 -4.36
N LYS A 127 -6.56 -18.63 -3.32
CA LYS A 127 -5.66 -17.48 -3.49
C LYS A 127 -4.33 -17.94 -4.08
N ALA A 128 -3.77 -17.17 -5.01
CA ALA A 128 -2.43 -17.44 -5.54
C ALA A 128 -1.37 -17.22 -4.45
N THR A 129 -0.33 -18.04 -4.49
CA THR A 129 0.84 -17.90 -3.60
C THR A 129 2.05 -17.42 -4.40
N CYS A 130 3.24 -17.37 -3.80
CA CYS A 130 4.46 -17.02 -4.52
C CYS A 130 4.85 -18.06 -5.58
N THR A 131 4.46 -19.33 -5.40
CA THR A 131 4.90 -20.45 -6.22
C THR A 131 3.76 -21.21 -6.89
N GLU A 132 2.53 -21.07 -6.39
CA GLU A 132 1.36 -21.77 -6.92
C GLU A 132 0.33 -20.79 -7.47
N ASP A 133 -0.21 -21.12 -8.64
CA ASP A 133 -1.36 -20.43 -9.21
C ASP A 133 -2.59 -20.58 -8.28
N GLY A 134 -3.39 -19.53 -8.22
CA GLY A 134 -4.71 -19.52 -7.59
C GLY A 134 -5.84 -19.71 -8.62
N ASN A 135 -7.08 -19.69 -8.13
CA ASN A 135 -8.29 -19.74 -8.92
C ASN A 135 -9.32 -18.75 -8.34
N THR A 136 -9.96 -17.96 -9.19
CA THR A 136 -11.08 -17.08 -8.80
C THR A 136 -12.30 -17.84 -8.27
N GLY A 137 -12.36 -19.16 -8.52
CA GLY A 137 -13.45 -20.05 -8.16
C GLY A 137 -14.38 -20.31 -9.33
N ASP A 138 -14.89 -21.54 -9.40
CA ASP A 138 -15.87 -21.96 -10.39
C ASP A 138 -17.28 -21.61 -9.88
N THR A 139 -18.16 -21.21 -10.78
CA THR A 139 -19.54 -20.84 -10.46
C THR A 139 -20.44 -22.06 -10.51
N TYR A 140 -21.16 -22.33 -9.42
CA TYR A 140 -22.10 -23.44 -9.29
C TYR A 140 -23.51 -22.93 -9.00
N CYS A 141 -24.52 -23.63 -9.51
CA CYS A 141 -25.92 -23.41 -9.14
C CYS A 141 -26.15 -23.91 -7.70
N LYS A 142 -26.63 -23.06 -6.78
CA LYS A 142 -26.92 -23.51 -5.40
C LYS A 142 -28.04 -24.55 -5.33
N SER A 143 -28.98 -24.50 -6.27
CA SER A 143 -30.18 -25.34 -6.25
C SER A 143 -29.93 -26.78 -6.66
N CYS A 144 -29.04 -27.03 -7.63
CA CYS A 144 -28.78 -28.38 -8.17
C CYS A 144 -27.30 -28.82 -8.09
N GLY A 145 -26.37 -27.91 -7.78
CA GLY A 145 -24.95 -28.23 -7.68
C GLY A 145 -24.21 -28.39 -9.02
N THR A 146 -24.86 -28.11 -10.16
CA THR A 146 -24.22 -28.11 -11.48
C THR A 146 -23.21 -26.97 -11.62
N LYS A 147 -22.05 -27.25 -12.21
CA LYS A 147 -21.04 -26.24 -12.55
C LYS A 147 -21.50 -25.46 -13.79
N ILE A 148 -21.68 -24.15 -13.63
CA ILE A 148 -22.16 -23.24 -14.69
C ILE A 148 -20.99 -22.66 -15.47
N LYS A 149 -19.88 -22.35 -14.79
CA LYS A 149 -18.74 -21.66 -15.40
C LYS A 149 -17.44 -21.95 -14.67
N ASP A 150 -16.38 -22.23 -15.41
CA ASP A 150 -15.03 -22.36 -14.87
C ASP A 150 -14.49 -21.02 -14.34
N GLY A 151 -13.78 -21.10 -13.22
CA GLY A 151 -13.00 -20.01 -12.69
C GLY A 151 -11.76 -19.71 -13.55
N LYS A 152 -11.20 -18.51 -13.37
CA LYS A 152 -9.98 -18.10 -14.06
C LYS A 152 -8.76 -18.38 -13.19
N VAL A 153 -7.71 -18.89 -13.84
CA VAL A 153 -6.41 -19.08 -13.20
C VAL A 153 -5.81 -17.71 -12.83
N ILE A 154 -5.42 -17.57 -11.57
CA ILE A 154 -4.67 -16.42 -11.06
C ILE A 154 -3.21 -16.84 -11.01
N LYS A 155 -2.35 -16.25 -11.84
CA LYS A 155 -0.93 -16.64 -11.88
C LYS A 155 -0.23 -16.43 -10.54
N ALA A 156 0.71 -17.31 -10.21
CA ALA A 156 1.57 -17.20 -9.04
C ALA A 156 2.20 -15.81 -8.96
N LEU A 157 2.26 -15.26 -7.74
CA LEU A 157 2.73 -13.89 -7.49
C LEU A 157 4.23 -13.72 -7.77
N GLY A 158 4.98 -14.82 -7.84
CA GLY A 158 6.43 -14.82 -7.93
C GLY A 158 7.11 -14.26 -6.68
N HIS A 159 8.42 -14.03 -6.80
CA HIS A 159 9.23 -13.46 -5.73
C HIS A 159 9.68 -12.05 -6.08
N LYS A 160 9.20 -11.08 -5.30
CA LYS A 160 9.81 -9.76 -5.17
C LYS A 160 10.55 -9.71 -3.84
N PHE A 161 11.79 -9.25 -3.83
CA PHE A 161 12.66 -9.31 -2.65
C PHE A 161 12.85 -7.93 -2.00
N THR A 162 12.95 -7.93 -0.67
CA THR A 162 13.23 -6.74 0.14
C THR A 162 14.61 -6.16 -0.20
N LYS A 163 14.94 -5.01 0.41
CA LYS A 163 16.33 -4.55 0.45
C LYS A 163 17.22 -5.62 1.09
N TYR A 164 18.39 -5.85 0.50
CA TYR A 164 19.41 -6.74 1.07
C TYR A 164 19.97 -6.18 2.38
N VAL A 165 20.07 -7.06 3.37
CA VAL A 165 20.68 -6.77 4.68
C VAL A 165 21.93 -7.64 4.83
N SER A 166 23.03 -7.05 5.31
CA SER A 166 24.28 -7.79 5.51
C SER A 166 24.11 -8.88 6.58
N ASP A 167 24.64 -10.07 6.31
CA ASP A 167 24.58 -11.21 7.23
C ASP A 167 25.70 -11.15 8.29
N ASN A 168 26.56 -10.13 8.24
CA ASN A 168 27.65 -9.86 9.19
C ASN A 168 28.68 -11.00 9.37
N ASN A 169 28.71 -11.94 8.41
CA ASN A 169 29.52 -13.15 8.41
C ASN A 169 30.85 -13.01 7.62
N ALA A 170 31.21 -11.79 7.19
CA ALA A 170 32.46 -11.55 6.50
C ALA A 170 33.68 -11.97 7.34
N THR A 171 34.74 -12.42 6.65
CA THR A 171 36.00 -12.83 7.27
C THR A 171 37.16 -11.95 6.80
N THR A 172 38.37 -12.25 7.27
CA THR A 172 39.58 -11.53 6.88
C THR A 172 40.11 -11.89 5.49
N THR A 173 39.63 -13.00 4.92
CA THR A 173 40.07 -13.52 3.62
C THR A 173 38.96 -13.53 2.57
N LYS A 174 37.69 -13.58 2.99
CA LYS A 174 36.52 -13.65 2.09
C LYS A 174 35.48 -12.59 2.44
N ASP A 175 34.87 -12.03 1.40
CA ASP A 175 33.71 -11.14 1.54
C ASP A 175 32.57 -11.90 2.25
N GLY A 176 31.76 -11.18 3.03
CA GLY A 176 30.54 -11.73 3.61
C GLY A 176 29.41 -11.84 2.61
N THR A 177 28.24 -12.20 3.12
CA THR A 177 27.00 -12.28 2.34
C THR A 177 25.98 -11.26 2.84
N LYS A 178 25.00 -10.98 1.99
CA LYS A 178 23.80 -10.24 2.33
C LYS A 178 22.58 -10.96 1.82
N THR A 179 21.49 -10.87 2.58
CA THR A 179 20.25 -11.61 2.33
C THR A 179 19.05 -10.67 2.20
N ALA A 180 18.23 -10.89 1.17
CA ALA A 180 16.91 -10.29 1.02
C ALA A 180 15.83 -11.37 1.22
N ARG A 181 14.65 -10.97 1.72
CA ARG A 181 13.51 -11.88 1.95
C ARG A 181 12.38 -11.55 0.99
N CYS A 182 11.53 -12.54 0.69
CA CYS A 182 10.34 -12.30 -0.13
C CYS A 182 9.42 -11.26 0.53
N ASP A 183 9.06 -10.22 -0.20
CA ASP A 183 8.16 -9.13 0.24
C ASP A 183 6.75 -9.64 0.58
N ASN A 184 6.34 -10.74 -0.06
CA ASN A 184 5.05 -11.40 0.19
C ASN A 184 5.04 -12.25 1.48
N GLY A 185 6.15 -12.31 2.22
CA GLY A 185 6.20 -12.97 3.54
C GLY A 185 6.29 -14.50 3.53
N CYS A 186 6.47 -15.15 2.37
CA CYS A 186 6.51 -16.63 2.26
C CYS A 186 7.77 -17.30 2.84
N GLY A 187 8.72 -16.54 3.37
CA GLY A 187 9.95 -17.07 3.97
C GLY A 187 11.11 -17.36 3.01
N THR A 188 10.88 -17.35 1.69
CA THR A 188 11.95 -17.51 0.68
C THR A 188 13.00 -16.40 0.83
N LYS A 189 14.27 -16.80 0.74
CA LYS A 189 15.44 -15.91 0.88
C LYS A 189 16.27 -15.92 -0.39
N ASN A 190 16.88 -14.78 -0.69
CA ASN A 190 17.91 -14.67 -1.71
C ASN A 190 19.19 -14.10 -1.09
N THR A 191 20.25 -14.91 -1.09
CA THR A 191 21.54 -14.57 -0.48
C THR A 191 22.59 -14.40 -1.56
N VAL A 192 23.29 -13.27 -1.53
CA VAL A 192 24.34 -12.92 -2.51
C VAL A 192 25.61 -12.45 -1.80
N VAL A 193 26.72 -12.41 -2.53
CA VAL A 193 28.00 -11.90 -2.02
C VAL A 193 27.89 -10.40 -1.75
N ASP A 194 28.35 -9.97 -0.57
CA ASP A 194 28.46 -8.57 -0.17
C ASP A 194 29.89 -8.07 -0.44
N LYS A 195 30.19 -7.76 -1.70
CA LYS A 195 31.55 -7.37 -2.15
C LYS A 195 32.10 -6.20 -1.32
N GLY A 196 33.31 -6.37 -0.80
CA GLY A 196 34.02 -5.34 -0.02
C GLY A 196 33.72 -5.35 1.49
N SER A 197 32.89 -6.28 1.97
CA SER A 197 32.53 -6.41 3.40
C SER A 197 33.56 -7.16 4.25
N LYS A 198 34.70 -7.61 3.68
CA LYS A 198 35.80 -8.27 4.42
C LYS A 198 36.14 -7.55 5.72
N LYS A 199 36.16 -8.29 6.83
CA LYS A 199 36.63 -7.76 8.12
C LYS A 199 38.13 -7.53 8.02
N THR A 200 38.61 -6.37 8.46
CA THR A 200 40.06 -6.19 8.62
C THR A 200 40.55 -7.06 9.77
N ASN A 201 41.63 -7.81 9.55
CA ASN A 201 42.20 -8.68 10.57
C ASN A 201 42.59 -7.84 11.82
N PRO A 202 42.02 -8.09 13.02
CA PRO A 202 42.40 -7.38 14.23
C PRO A 202 43.91 -7.51 14.54
N SER A 203 44.50 -8.64 14.13
CA SER A 203 45.94 -8.95 14.25
C SER A 203 46.82 -8.12 13.30
N GLN A 204 46.24 -7.47 12.30
CA GLN A 204 46.88 -6.44 11.46
C GLN A 204 46.33 -5.03 11.75
N SER A 205 46.02 -4.71 13.01
CA SER A 205 46.27 -3.33 13.43
C SER A 205 47.73 -3.04 13.05
N PRO A 206 48.05 -2.08 12.16
CA PRO A 206 49.43 -1.74 11.90
C PRO A 206 50.05 -1.45 13.27
N LYS A 207 51.00 -2.27 13.73
CA LYS A 207 51.70 -1.98 14.99
C LYS A 207 52.29 -0.58 14.81
N ILE A 208 51.66 0.42 15.43
CA ILE A 208 52.02 1.82 15.24
C ILE A 208 53.41 1.98 15.85
N LYS A 209 54.44 1.99 15.02
CA LYS A 209 55.80 2.23 15.46
C LYS A 209 55.97 3.73 15.63
N ILE A 210 55.83 4.23 16.86
CA ILE A 210 56.20 5.61 17.18
C ILE A 210 57.65 5.82 16.72
N GLY A 211 57.91 6.93 16.03
CA GLY A 211 59.19 7.22 15.39
C GLY A 211 59.32 6.72 13.95
N GLN A 212 58.34 5.95 13.42
CA GLN A 212 58.34 5.52 12.02
C GLN A 212 58.46 6.75 11.10
N LYS A 213 59.53 6.77 10.31
CA LYS A 213 59.80 7.85 9.35
C LYS A 213 59.05 7.56 8.06
N LEU A 214 58.38 8.58 7.55
CA LEU A 214 57.55 8.54 6.36
C LEU A 214 57.99 9.66 5.43
N GLN A 215 57.79 9.48 4.13
CA GLN A 215 58.05 10.50 3.13
C GLN A 215 56.93 10.51 2.11
N ASN A 216 56.39 11.70 1.79
CA ASN A 216 55.41 11.83 0.72
C ASN A 216 56.09 11.96 -0.65
N SER A 217 55.30 11.85 -1.72
CA SER A 217 55.78 11.91 -3.11
C SER A 217 56.53 13.20 -3.46
N VAL A 218 56.29 14.30 -2.74
CA VAL A 218 56.97 15.59 -2.97
C VAL A 218 58.25 15.76 -2.14
N GLY A 219 58.59 14.80 -1.27
CA GLY A 219 59.83 14.79 -0.49
C GLY A 219 59.73 15.39 0.92
N VAL A 220 58.53 15.68 1.43
CA VAL A 220 58.33 16.04 2.85
C VAL A 220 58.47 14.78 3.69
N ARG A 221 59.35 14.83 4.69
CA ARG A 221 59.56 13.75 5.64
C ARG A 221 58.80 14.02 6.93
N CYS A 222 58.21 12.97 7.49
CA CYS A 222 57.46 13.00 8.73
C CYS A 222 57.88 11.84 9.64
N ALA A 223 57.61 11.94 10.94
CA ALA A 223 57.71 10.84 11.87
C ALA A 223 56.40 10.67 12.64
N ILE A 224 55.94 9.44 12.83
CA ILE A 224 54.75 9.15 13.65
C ILE A 224 55.08 9.47 15.11
N THR A 225 54.24 10.26 15.79
CA THR A 225 54.44 10.67 17.19
C THR A 225 53.41 10.07 18.14
N GLY A 226 52.34 9.46 17.62
CA GLY A 226 51.29 8.86 18.43
C GLY A 226 50.25 8.16 17.57
N LYS A 227 49.09 7.81 18.16
CA LYS A 227 48.03 7.02 17.51
C LYS A 227 47.60 7.58 16.15
N ASN A 228 47.46 8.90 16.05
CA ASN A 228 46.99 9.61 14.84
C ASN A 228 47.75 10.92 14.61
N THR A 229 48.94 11.06 15.19
CA THR A 229 49.73 12.29 15.10
C THR A 229 51.10 12.00 14.51
N ALA A 230 51.61 12.97 13.76
CA ALA A 230 52.94 12.97 13.20
C ALA A 230 53.58 14.36 13.30
N GLU A 231 54.91 14.39 13.21
CA GLU A 231 55.71 15.60 13.12
C GLU A 231 56.40 15.69 11.77
N CYS A 232 56.53 16.89 11.19
CA CYS A 232 57.37 17.12 10.02
C CYS A 232 58.83 17.19 10.44
N ILE A 233 59.66 16.28 9.93
CA ILE A 233 61.07 16.13 10.30
C ILE A 233 62.04 16.65 9.23
N GLY A 234 61.52 17.19 8.14
CA GLY A 234 62.29 17.92 7.13
C GLY A 234 61.80 17.71 5.71
N TYR A 235 62.65 18.12 4.76
CA TYR A 235 62.34 18.09 3.34
C TYR A 235 63.58 17.75 2.52
N VAL A 236 63.45 16.73 1.68
CA VAL A 236 64.51 16.21 0.79
C VAL A 236 64.11 16.26 -0.68
N GLY A 237 63.01 16.96 -1.00
CA GLY A 237 62.55 17.08 -2.38
C GLY A 237 63.43 18.03 -3.22
N LYS A 238 63.37 17.86 -4.54
CA LYS A 238 64.14 18.64 -5.52
C LYS A 238 63.57 20.05 -5.75
N LYS A 239 62.31 20.30 -5.37
CA LYS A 239 61.64 21.59 -5.61
C LYS A 239 62.13 22.63 -4.61
N ASN A 240 62.15 23.89 -5.04
CA ASN A 240 62.47 25.04 -4.18
C ASN A 240 61.24 25.58 -3.42
N SER A 241 60.08 24.96 -3.58
CA SER A 241 58.82 25.36 -2.94
C SER A 241 58.14 24.12 -2.39
N VAL A 242 57.73 24.15 -1.13
CA VAL A 242 57.09 23.02 -0.45
C VAL A 242 55.86 23.44 0.34
N THR A 243 54.81 22.63 0.28
CA THR A 243 53.70 22.69 1.22
C THR A 243 53.79 21.49 2.14
N ILE A 244 53.89 21.73 3.45
CA ILE A 244 53.77 20.64 4.43
C ILE A 244 52.31 20.18 4.37
N PRO A 245 52.05 18.88 4.13
CA PRO A 245 50.68 18.41 4.08
C PRO A 245 50.04 18.48 5.48
N PRO A 246 48.73 18.74 5.60
CA PRO A 246 48.08 18.77 6.91
C PRO A 246 48.03 17.38 7.57
N SER A 247 47.98 16.32 6.75
CA SER A 247 47.96 14.93 7.17
C SER A 247 48.66 14.03 6.14
N LEU A 248 48.96 12.80 6.54
CA LEU A 248 49.44 11.74 5.67
C LEU A 248 48.68 10.44 5.97
N LYS A 249 48.58 9.55 4.97
CA LYS A 249 48.01 8.22 5.14
C LYS A 249 49.13 7.18 5.11
N TYR A 250 49.16 6.28 6.09
CA TYR A 250 50.12 5.18 6.16
C TYR A 250 49.42 3.94 6.71
N MET A 251 49.50 2.83 5.97
CA MET A 251 48.84 1.55 6.32
C MET A 251 47.36 1.71 6.69
N GLY A 252 46.61 2.50 5.93
CA GLY A 252 45.17 2.73 6.17
C GLY A 252 44.86 3.77 7.25
N VAL A 253 45.82 4.15 8.10
CA VAL A 253 45.64 5.14 9.16
C VAL A 253 46.02 6.54 8.68
N THR A 254 45.23 7.54 9.07
CA THR A 254 45.52 8.96 8.80
C THR A 254 46.20 9.60 10.00
N TYR A 255 47.39 10.16 9.78
CA TYR A 255 48.18 10.87 10.78
C TYR A 255 48.16 12.37 10.50
N GLN A 256 47.66 13.15 11.46
CA GLN A 256 47.68 14.59 11.41
C GLN A 256 49.08 15.12 11.71
N ILE A 257 49.61 15.99 10.85
CA ILE A 257 50.89 16.63 11.09
C ILE A 257 50.66 17.84 11.98
N THR A 258 51.05 17.72 13.25
CA THR A 258 50.76 18.70 14.29
C THR A 258 51.98 19.54 14.67
N SER A 259 53.19 19.15 14.27
CA SER A 259 54.40 19.90 14.62
C SER A 259 55.46 19.88 13.53
N ILE A 260 56.40 20.82 13.63
CA ILE A 260 57.65 20.84 12.85
C ILE A 260 58.80 20.60 13.82
N LYS A 261 59.60 19.56 13.58
CA LYS A 261 60.69 19.15 14.48
C LYS A 261 61.77 20.23 14.60
N THR A 262 62.46 20.23 15.75
CA THR A 262 63.71 20.97 15.94
C THR A 262 64.66 20.72 14.77
N LYS A 263 65.21 21.80 14.21
CA LYS A 263 66.11 21.78 13.03
C LYS A 263 65.57 21.11 11.75
N ALA A 264 64.26 20.85 11.63
CA ALA A 264 63.69 20.10 10.49
C ALA A 264 64.11 20.62 9.10
N PHE A 265 64.22 21.93 8.93
CA PHE A 265 64.66 22.57 7.68
C PHE A 265 65.97 23.35 7.85
N SER A 266 66.69 23.18 8.96
CA SER A 266 67.89 23.96 9.28
C SER A 266 68.94 23.85 8.17
N GLY A 267 69.45 24.99 7.71
CA GLY A 267 70.49 25.07 6.69
C GLY A 267 70.04 24.71 5.28
N ASN A 268 68.73 24.57 5.02
CA ASN A 268 68.26 24.26 3.67
C ASN A 268 68.52 25.43 2.72
N LYS A 269 69.52 25.27 1.85
CA LYS A 269 69.97 26.28 0.89
C LYS A 269 69.09 26.34 -0.37
N ASN A 270 68.31 25.31 -0.66
CA ASN A 270 67.53 25.23 -1.90
C ASN A 270 66.10 25.76 -1.73
N LEU A 271 65.56 25.71 -0.50
CA LEU A 271 64.18 26.09 -0.23
C LEU A 271 63.98 27.61 -0.29
N ARG A 272 63.12 28.05 -1.21
CA ARG A 272 62.73 29.45 -1.44
C ARG A 272 61.33 29.78 -0.91
N SER A 273 60.44 28.80 -0.86
CA SER A 273 59.05 28.99 -0.43
C SER A 273 58.56 27.84 0.44
N ILE A 274 57.83 28.15 1.51
CA ILE A 274 57.15 27.14 2.33
C ILE A 274 55.73 27.56 2.74
N VAL A 275 54.82 26.58 2.74
CA VAL A 275 53.49 26.70 3.33
C VAL A 275 53.39 25.79 4.57
N ILE A 276 53.14 26.42 5.72
CA ILE A 276 52.86 25.77 7.01
C ILE A 276 51.33 25.67 7.15
N PRO A 277 50.74 24.45 7.19
CA PRO A 277 49.31 24.25 7.19
C PRO A 277 48.65 24.61 8.53
N SER A 278 47.32 24.63 8.55
CA SER A 278 46.52 24.96 9.74
C SER A 278 46.57 23.89 10.85
N SER A 279 46.99 22.67 10.53
CA SER A 279 47.14 21.56 11.47
C SER A 279 48.30 21.75 12.45
N ILE A 280 49.29 22.59 12.11
CA ILE A 280 50.47 22.79 12.95
C ILE A 280 50.12 23.54 14.24
N ARG A 281 50.59 23.00 15.36
CA ARG A 281 50.48 23.55 16.72
C ARG A 281 51.82 24.02 17.26
N THR A 282 52.92 23.35 16.86
CA THR A 282 54.27 23.64 17.39
C THR A 282 55.30 23.73 16.27
N ILE A 283 56.22 24.68 16.38
CA ILE A 283 57.41 24.81 15.52
C ILE A 283 58.64 24.69 16.41
N GLY A 284 59.47 23.69 16.18
CA GLY A 284 60.66 23.41 16.99
C GLY A 284 61.74 24.49 16.92
N SER A 285 62.67 24.44 17.87
CA SER A 285 63.82 25.35 17.89
C SER A 285 64.64 25.19 16.62
N GLN A 286 65.11 26.32 16.09
CA GLN A 286 65.91 26.35 14.86
C GLN A 286 65.26 25.65 13.64
N ALA A 287 63.94 25.48 13.61
CA ALA A 287 63.25 24.75 12.54
C ALA A 287 63.63 25.25 11.12
N PHE A 288 63.76 26.55 10.92
CA PHE A 288 64.18 27.20 9.66
C PHE A 288 65.49 27.99 9.83
N PHE A 289 66.35 27.55 10.74
CA PHE A 289 67.60 28.25 11.02
C PHE A 289 68.51 28.25 9.78
N ASN A 290 69.07 29.42 9.44
CA ASN A 290 70.01 29.59 8.33
C ASN A 290 69.47 29.14 6.95
N CYS A 291 68.16 29.17 6.74
CA CYS A 291 67.54 28.97 5.42
C CYS A 291 67.67 30.25 4.58
N LYS A 292 68.89 30.59 4.16
CA LYS A 292 69.24 31.90 3.58
C LYS A 292 68.42 32.28 2.34
N ASN A 293 67.96 31.30 1.57
CA ASN A 293 67.18 31.50 0.35
C ASN A 293 65.66 31.51 0.57
N LEU A 294 65.18 31.22 1.79
CA LEU A 294 63.76 31.16 2.11
C LEU A 294 63.15 32.56 2.14
N ARG A 295 62.46 32.92 1.05
CA ARG A 295 61.91 34.26 0.81
C ARG A 295 60.42 34.33 1.07
N ASN A 296 59.67 33.28 0.79
CA ASN A 296 58.21 33.28 0.89
C ASN A 296 57.76 32.26 1.94
N ILE A 297 57.13 32.72 3.01
CA ILE A 297 56.61 31.84 4.06
C ILE A 297 55.12 32.13 4.20
N THR A 298 54.29 31.10 4.15
CA THR A 298 52.85 31.23 4.41
C THR A 298 52.51 30.39 5.63
N ILE A 299 52.05 31.04 6.70
CA ILE A 299 51.60 30.38 7.93
C ILE A 299 50.07 30.41 7.95
N LYS A 300 49.45 29.23 7.86
CA LYS A 300 47.99 29.08 7.90
C LYS A 300 47.45 28.78 9.30
N THR A 301 48.27 28.29 10.22
CA THR A 301 47.84 27.97 11.59
C THR A 301 47.58 29.25 12.41
N PRO A 302 46.46 29.31 13.15
CA PRO A 302 46.18 30.39 14.10
C PRO A 302 46.72 30.11 15.53
N TYR A 303 47.32 28.93 15.78
CA TYR A 303 47.58 28.43 17.14
C TYR A 303 49.02 28.63 17.67
N LEU A 304 49.86 29.39 16.97
CA LEU A 304 51.23 29.66 17.41
C LEU A 304 51.30 30.72 18.53
N SER A 305 52.21 30.51 19.49
CA SER A 305 52.47 31.40 20.62
C SER A 305 53.97 31.40 20.99
N LYS A 306 54.35 32.23 21.97
CA LYS A 306 55.74 32.29 22.49
C LYS A 306 56.21 30.92 23.03
N LYS A 307 55.29 30.11 23.54
CA LYS A 307 55.56 28.76 24.08
C LYS A 307 55.70 27.71 22.98
N THR A 308 54.92 27.83 21.89
CA THR A 308 54.86 26.80 20.84
C THR A 308 55.79 27.04 19.65
N VAL A 309 56.46 28.19 19.60
CA VAL A 309 57.53 28.45 18.62
C VAL A 309 58.88 28.46 19.32
N GLY A 310 59.77 27.55 18.93
CA GLY A 310 61.08 27.35 19.52
C GLY A 310 62.04 28.51 19.25
N ALA A 311 63.10 28.57 20.05
CA ALA A 311 64.10 29.63 19.95
C ALA A 311 64.78 29.61 18.57
N LYS A 312 65.06 30.80 18.03
CA LYS A 312 65.76 30.99 16.74
C LYS A 312 65.10 30.25 15.55
N ALA A 313 63.81 29.89 15.65
CA ALA A 313 63.11 29.12 14.62
C ALA A 313 63.21 29.76 13.22
N PHE A 314 63.23 31.10 13.13
CA PHE A 314 63.31 31.84 11.87
C PHE A 314 64.62 32.64 11.72
N LYS A 315 65.65 32.35 12.54
CA LYS A 315 66.92 33.08 12.48
C LYS A 315 67.71 32.70 11.22
N GLY A 316 68.12 33.69 10.44
CA GLY A 316 68.93 33.48 9.23
C GLY A 316 68.13 33.08 7.99
N ILE A 317 66.80 33.27 7.98
CA ILE A 317 66.01 33.28 6.74
C ILE A 317 66.39 34.50 5.88
N HIS A 318 65.93 34.55 4.63
CA HIS A 318 66.27 35.65 3.72
C HIS A 318 65.94 37.02 4.33
N ALA A 319 66.86 37.99 4.21
CA ALA A 319 66.77 39.28 4.89
C ALA A 319 65.48 40.07 4.56
N LYS A 320 65.01 39.97 3.31
CA LYS A 320 63.75 40.58 2.81
C LYS A 320 62.61 39.56 2.68
N ALA A 321 62.59 38.50 3.49
CA ALA A 321 61.53 37.50 3.42
C ALA A 321 60.15 38.13 3.66
N LYS A 322 59.13 37.56 3.02
CA LYS A 322 57.71 37.90 3.18
C LYS A 322 57.01 36.75 3.87
N ILE A 323 56.49 36.99 5.07
CA ILE A 323 55.71 36.03 5.84
C ILE A 323 54.24 36.45 5.79
N LYS A 324 53.41 35.64 5.14
CA LYS A 324 51.95 35.77 5.16
C LYS A 324 51.41 35.02 6.38
N VAL A 325 50.61 35.69 7.18
CA VAL A 325 50.00 35.13 8.40
C VAL A 325 48.48 35.31 8.37
N PRO A 326 47.70 34.57 9.17
CA PRO A 326 46.26 34.74 9.13
C PRO A 326 45.88 36.12 9.69
N LYS A 327 44.90 36.79 9.05
CA LYS A 327 44.55 38.21 9.27
C LYS A 327 44.31 38.52 10.75
N LYS A 328 43.61 37.63 11.47
CA LYS A 328 43.29 37.78 12.90
C LYS A 328 44.53 37.74 13.81
N GLN A 329 45.58 37.01 13.41
CA GLN A 329 46.80 36.83 14.22
C GLN A 329 47.92 37.80 13.83
N LYS A 330 47.74 38.66 12.82
CA LYS A 330 48.79 39.51 12.25
C LYS A 330 49.62 40.26 13.28
N LYS A 331 48.98 41.03 14.18
CA LYS A 331 49.67 41.83 15.22
C LYS A 331 50.46 40.93 16.20
N ALA A 332 49.86 39.83 16.64
CA ALA A 332 50.50 38.88 17.55
C ALA A 332 51.69 38.18 16.87
N TYR A 333 51.54 37.74 15.62
CA TYR A 333 52.57 37.00 14.89
C TYR A 333 53.71 37.90 14.46
N GLN A 334 53.47 39.19 14.20
CA GLN A 334 54.52 40.18 14.00
C GLN A 334 55.50 40.21 15.18
N LYS A 335 54.97 40.31 16.42
CA LYS A 335 55.80 40.29 17.64
C LYS A 335 56.46 38.93 17.85
N LEU A 336 55.68 37.86 17.73
CA LEU A 336 56.15 36.48 17.93
C LEU A 336 57.29 36.11 16.99
N LEU A 337 57.13 36.28 15.68
CA LEU A 337 58.11 35.81 14.70
C LEU A 337 59.41 36.61 14.78
N LYS A 338 59.35 37.92 15.05
CA LYS A 338 60.53 38.74 15.34
C LYS A 338 61.27 38.23 16.58
N ALA A 339 60.55 37.97 17.68
CA ALA A 339 61.14 37.39 18.90
C ALA A 339 61.72 35.98 18.68
N LYS A 340 61.29 35.27 17.64
CA LYS A 340 61.77 33.92 17.28
C LYS A 340 62.77 33.92 16.13
N GLY A 341 63.36 35.08 15.83
CA GLY A 341 64.56 35.23 15.00
C GLY A 341 64.33 35.77 13.60
N ALA A 342 63.10 36.10 13.21
CA ALA A 342 62.87 36.77 11.93
C ALA A 342 63.59 38.14 11.91
N GLY A 343 64.32 38.43 10.82
CA GLY A 343 65.15 39.62 10.71
C GLY A 343 64.36 40.93 10.67
N LYS A 344 65.02 42.06 10.98
CA LYS A 344 64.39 43.40 11.03
C LYS A 344 63.70 43.81 9.72
N LYS A 345 64.28 43.44 8.57
CA LYS A 345 63.79 43.75 7.20
C LYS A 345 62.75 42.74 6.67
N VAL A 346 62.36 41.74 7.47
CA VAL A 346 61.33 40.75 7.08
C VAL A 346 59.95 41.39 7.17
N THR A 347 59.18 41.30 6.09
CA THR A 347 57.80 41.80 6.04
C THR A 347 56.84 40.71 6.53
N ILE A 348 56.07 41.00 7.59
CA ILE A 348 55.03 40.10 8.10
C ILE A 348 53.68 40.76 7.84
N LYS A 349 52.90 40.17 6.93
CA LYS A 349 51.70 40.80 6.36
C LYS A 349 50.43 39.97 6.46
#